data_AF-A0A074KS97-F1
#
_entry.id   AF-A0A074KS97-F1
#
_cell.length_a   1.000
_cell.length_b   1.000
_cell.length_c   1.000
_cell.angle_alpha   90.00
_cell.angle_beta   90.00
_cell.angle_gamma   90.00
#
_symmetry.space_group_name_H-M   'P 1'
#
loop_
_entity.id
_entity.type
_entity.pdbx_description
1 polymer ?
#
loop_
_entity_poly.entity_id
_entity_poly.type
_entity_poly.pdbx_seq_one_letter_code
_entity_poly.pdbx_strand_id
1 'polypeptide(L)'
;MCLFIKYIGVFSVGMMLLFPHGLKTHSEKPQIFLIGDSTVRNSSGSGGPGQWGWGTFLGDFFDSTKINLNNQAMAGRSTRTFLKEGRWEKVLSELKPGDFVIMQFGHNEGNTPDTTPSGYRGVLRGTGEKTKELIWPDGIIETVHTYGWYLDKFISETKAKGAHPIVASMIPRNRYQNGNVERADQDFGKWAQQVARSAGVDFIDLNAIVADQYDRWGPEVVKGLFEKDHTHTNEAGARINAWSLVQGIKSLKDHPLHAYLSNSKPTLHLVGDSTVKNGQGDGAGDLWGWGEFVAAHFNPDKITIQNHALGGTSSRTFQTYGHWDKVVDKLHPGDYVLMQFGHNDSSPLDDEARARGTIKGSGLEAQHIFNPITGQQETVYTYGQYLRNMILEAKAKGATPIVCSPIPRNNWKDGKVNRAVNDYGLYAKQTADQTDTPFIDLNRIIADGYEVLGEDYVRRNFFNDQDHTHTIKEGAVYNAAAVVNGLKSLYNMPLSTYLQNYSIE
;
A
#
# COMPACT_ATOMS: atom_id res chain seq x y z
N MET A 1 55.10 90.29 19.25
CA MET A 1 55.32 89.87 17.85
C MET A 1 54.80 88.45 17.70
N CYS A 2 54.05 88.20 16.63
CA CYS A 2 53.47 86.93 16.15
C CYS A 2 52.12 86.46 16.74
N LEU A 3 51.27 86.07 15.79
CA LEU A 3 49.80 85.99 15.80
C LEU A 3 49.24 84.73 16.46
N PHE A 4 48.02 84.87 17.00
CA PHE A 4 47.09 83.77 17.27
C PHE A 4 45.99 83.75 16.18
N ILE A 5 45.73 82.58 15.60
CA ILE A 5 44.59 82.32 14.69
C ILE A 5 43.64 81.34 15.39
N LYS A 6 42.37 81.76 15.51
CA LYS A 6 41.21 80.96 15.92
C LYS A 6 40.73 80.08 14.76
N TYR A 7 40.24 78.87 15.02
CA TYR A 7 39.03 78.34 14.38
C TYR A 7 38.35 77.27 15.25
N ILE A 8 37.02 77.31 15.25
CA ILE A 8 36.05 76.52 16.01
C ILE A 8 35.69 75.27 15.19
N GLY A 9 35.59 74.09 15.83
CA GLY A 9 35.16 72.83 15.21
C GLY A 9 33.94 72.23 15.92
N VAL A 10 32.93 71.89 15.11
CA VAL A 10 31.58 71.41 15.44
C VAL A 10 31.57 69.90 15.77
N PHE A 11 30.79 69.49 16.77
CA PHE A 11 30.52 68.08 17.11
C PHE A 11 29.48 67.46 16.16
N SER A 12 29.79 66.29 15.58
CA SER A 12 28.85 65.43 14.86
C SER A 12 28.63 64.14 15.65
N VAL A 13 27.39 63.85 16.04
CA VAL A 13 26.98 62.59 16.70
C VAL A 13 26.58 61.59 15.62
N GLY A 14 27.38 60.54 15.43
CA GLY A 14 27.03 59.39 14.60
C GLY A 14 26.33 58.31 15.44
N MET A 15 25.04 58.10 15.21
CA MET A 15 24.27 56.99 15.80
C MET A 15 24.49 55.74 14.94
N MET A 16 25.22 54.76 15.49
CA MET A 16 25.47 53.47 14.85
C MET A 16 24.22 52.59 14.98
N LEU A 17 23.49 52.40 13.88
CA LEU A 17 22.39 51.45 13.78
C LEU A 17 22.97 50.02 13.75
N LEU A 18 22.78 49.28 14.84
CA LEU A 18 23.01 47.84 14.89
C LEU A 18 21.86 47.14 14.16
N PHE A 19 22.14 46.52 13.00
CA PHE A 19 21.23 45.58 12.37
C PHE A 19 21.18 44.29 13.22
N PRO A 20 20.00 43.86 13.72
CA PRO A 20 19.89 42.55 14.34
C PRO A 20 20.12 41.51 13.24
N HIS A 21 21.17 40.71 13.39
CA HIS A 21 21.35 39.50 12.59
C HIS A 21 20.13 38.61 12.85
N GLY A 22 19.37 38.35 11.77
CA GLY A 22 18.17 37.55 11.82
C GLY A 22 18.44 36.20 12.49
N LEU A 23 17.74 35.95 13.59
CA LEU A 23 17.49 34.59 14.06
C LEU A 23 16.88 33.85 12.87
N LYS A 24 17.61 32.88 12.30
CA LYS A 24 17.01 31.87 11.42
C LYS A 24 15.97 31.16 12.28
N THR A 25 14.70 31.55 12.14
CA THR A 25 13.60 30.73 12.59
C THR A 25 13.79 29.38 11.92
N HIS A 26 13.80 28.29 12.69
CA HIS A 26 13.68 26.97 12.09
C HIS A 26 12.43 27.04 11.21
N SER A 27 12.61 26.93 9.89
CA SER A 27 11.49 26.81 8.96
C SER A 27 10.64 25.67 9.48
N GLU A 28 9.42 25.96 9.93
CA GLU A 28 8.49 24.91 10.31
C GLU A 28 8.31 23.97 9.10
N LYS A 29 8.23 22.66 9.37
CA LYS A 29 8.04 21.67 8.32
C LYS A 29 6.74 22.01 7.55
N PRO A 30 6.74 21.91 6.21
CA PRO A 30 5.49 22.02 5.45
C PRO A 30 4.46 21.00 5.95
N GLN A 31 3.20 21.30 5.70
CA GLN A 31 2.07 20.47 6.08
C GLN A 31 1.37 19.92 4.83
N ILE A 32 0.87 18.69 4.93
CA ILE A 32 -0.16 18.18 4.03
C ILE A 32 -1.50 18.30 4.74
N PHE A 33 -2.35 19.22 4.32
CA PHE A 33 -3.72 19.30 4.77
C PHE A 33 -4.59 18.34 3.95
N LEU A 34 -5.33 17.46 4.62
CA LEU A 34 -6.36 16.65 3.96
C LEU A 34 -7.72 17.26 4.24
N ILE A 35 -8.50 17.53 3.20
CA ILE A 35 -9.91 17.91 3.32
C ILE A 35 -10.79 16.91 2.59
N GLY A 36 -11.92 16.57 3.20
CA GLY A 36 -12.80 15.53 2.67
C GLY A 36 -13.86 15.06 3.65
N ASP A 37 -14.38 13.87 3.36
CA ASP A 37 -15.51 13.27 4.04
C ASP A 37 -15.13 12.09 4.99
N SER A 38 -16.09 11.21 5.30
CA SER A 38 -15.89 10.04 6.16
C SER A 38 -14.90 9.01 5.60
N THR A 39 -14.65 8.99 4.29
CA THR A 39 -13.69 8.09 3.65
C THR A 39 -12.25 8.60 3.74
N VAL A 40 -12.06 9.86 4.16
CA VAL A 40 -10.75 10.50 4.35
C VAL A 40 -10.41 10.68 5.83
N ARG A 41 -11.42 10.97 6.67
CA ARG A 41 -11.21 11.35 8.08
C ARG A 41 -10.40 10.33 8.88
N ASN A 42 -9.75 10.84 9.93
CA ASN A 42 -9.21 9.99 10.97
C ASN A 42 -10.34 9.16 11.64
N SER A 43 -10.05 7.90 11.92
CA SER A 43 -10.94 7.08 12.74
C SER A 43 -11.05 7.68 14.15
N SER A 44 -12.10 7.27 14.88
CA SER A 44 -12.32 7.73 16.27
C SER A 44 -11.64 6.85 17.32
N GLY A 45 -10.68 5.99 16.96
CA GLY A 45 -10.10 5.02 17.91
C GLY A 45 -8.74 4.43 17.51
N SER A 46 -8.12 3.71 18.45
CA SER A 46 -6.83 3.05 18.34
C SER A 46 -6.98 1.56 17.99
N GLY A 47 -7.16 1.25 16.70
CA GLY A 47 -7.26 -0.12 16.17
C GLY A 47 -8.56 -0.86 16.51
N GLY A 48 -9.07 -1.68 15.59
CA GLY A 48 -10.27 -2.52 15.79
C GLY A 48 -11.40 -2.31 14.76
N PRO A 49 -12.49 -3.11 14.84
CA PRO A 49 -13.60 -3.08 13.88
C PRO A 49 -14.27 -1.71 13.89
N GLY A 50 -14.38 -1.08 12.72
CA GLY A 50 -14.86 0.29 12.62
C GLY A 50 -14.56 0.93 11.28
N GLN A 51 -15.22 2.05 10.99
CA GLN A 51 -15.03 2.76 9.72
C GLN A 51 -13.73 3.58 9.77
N TRP A 52 -12.83 3.32 8.83
CA TRP A 52 -11.56 4.03 8.69
C TRP A 52 -11.53 4.84 7.40
N GLY A 53 -11.05 6.08 7.49
CA GLY A 53 -10.72 6.88 6.32
C GLY A 53 -9.23 6.76 5.98
N TRP A 54 -8.91 6.77 4.69
CA TRP A 54 -7.54 6.55 4.21
C TRP A 54 -6.54 7.62 4.70
N GLY A 55 -7.02 8.82 5.01
CA GLY A 55 -6.18 9.89 5.55
C GLY A 55 -5.58 9.54 6.91
N THR A 56 -6.12 8.54 7.62
CA THR A 56 -5.54 7.99 8.86
C THR A 56 -4.15 7.39 8.62
N PHE A 57 -3.94 6.78 7.46
CA PHE A 57 -2.75 5.96 7.17
C PHE A 57 -1.79 6.62 6.18
N LEU A 58 -2.18 7.77 5.61
CA LEU A 58 -1.34 8.44 4.61
C LEU A 58 0.03 8.83 5.17
N GLY A 59 0.10 9.16 6.47
CA GLY A 59 1.33 9.59 7.13
C GLY A 59 2.45 8.54 7.08
N ASP A 60 2.09 7.25 7.03
CA ASP A 60 3.05 6.13 6.98
C ASP A 60 3.94 6.17 5.73
N PHE A 61 3.49 6.87 4.67
CA PHE A 61 4.18 6.96 3.38
C PHE A 61 5.10 8.19 3.26
N PHE A 62 5.13 9.06 4.26
CA PHE A 62 5.89 10.31 4.25
C PHE A 62 7.01 10.31 5.29
N ASP A 63 8.12 10.96 4.96
CA ASP A 63 9.22 11.22 5.86
C ASP A 63 8.77 12.25 6.92
N SER A 64 8.35 11.76 8.08
CA SER A 64 7.87 12.58 9.20
C SER A 64 8.93 13.54 9.74
N THR A 65 10.21 13.37 9.37
CA THR A 65 11.27 14.35 9.69
C THR A 65 11.21 15.57 8.78
N LYS A 66 10.55 15.51 7.62
CA LYS A 66 10.51 16.57 6.61
C LYS A 66 9.14 17.21 6.41
N ILE A 67 8.04 16.49 6.66
CA ILE A 67 6.67 16.98 6.45
C ILE A 67 5.74 16.47 7.56
N ASN A 68 4.68 17.20 7.85
CA ASN A 68 3.62 16.74 8.76
C ASN A 68 2.30 16.54 8.01
N LEU A 69 1.46 15.65 8.52
CA LEU A 69 0.11 15.41 7.99
C LEU A 69 -0.94 16.01 8.93
N ASN A 70 -1.81 16.85 8.38
CA ASN A 70 -2.91 17.50 9.08
C ASN A 70 -4.25 17.12 8.45
N ASN A 71 -4.88 16.05 8.94
CA ASN A 71 -6.15 15.57 8.41
C ASN A 71 -7.34 16.34 9.00
N GLN A 72 -7.96 17.20 8.19
CA GLN A 72 -9.10 18.06 8.54
C GLN A 72 -10.42 17.52 7.98
N ALA A 73 -10.41 16.35 7.32
CA ALA A 73 -11.61 15.72 6.82
C ALA A 73 -12.59 15.34 7.94
N MET A 74 -13.89 15.38 7.63
CA MET A 74 -14.94 15.18 8.63
C MET A 74 -16.08 14.30 8.09
N ALA A 75 -16.58 13.41 8.95
CA ALA A 75 -17.66 12.50 8.61
C ALA A 75 -18.91 13.22 8.10
N GLY A 76 -19.48 12.74 7.01
CA GLY A 76 -20.74 13.22 6.47
C GLY A 76 -20.69 14.66 5.91
N ARG A 77 -19.50 15.20 5.62
CA ARG A 77 -19.39 16.53 4.98
C ARG A 77 -19.37 16.39 3.47
N SER A 78 -20.05 17.31 2.80
CA SER A 78 -19.85 17.64 1.40
C SER A 78 -18.99 18.89 1.29
N THR A 79 -18.57 19.25 0.08
CA THR A 79 -17.89 20.53 -0.17
C THR A 79 -18.66 21.74 0.40
N ARG A 80 -19.99 21.78 0.23
CA ARG A 80 -20.86 22.81 0.80
C ARG A 80 -20.83 22.86 2.31
N THR A 81 -21.05 21.73 2.99
CA THR A 81 -21.13 21.74 4.46
C THR A 81 -19.76 21.92 5.10
N PHE A 82 -18.68 21.51 4.43
CA PHE A 82 -17.32 21.80 4.85
C PHE A 82 -17.05 23.31 4.89
N LEU A 83 -17.48 24.05 3.86
CA LEU A 83 -17.41 25.52 3.85
C LEU A 83 -18.38 26.14 4.87
N LYS A 84 -19.66 25.78 4.81
CA LYS A 84 -20.70 26.35 5.67
C LYS A 84 -20.40 26.24 7.17
N GLU A 85 -19.76 25.17 7.59
CA GLU A 85 -19.41 24.93 9.00
C GLU A 85 -18.12 25.61 9.45
N GLY A 86 -17.49 26.47 8.63
CA GLY A 86 -16.26 27.17 8.99
C GLY A 86 -15.00 26.31 8.93
N ARG A 87 -15.09 25.08 8.38
CA ARG A 87 -13.96 24.14 8.39
C ARG A 87 -12.90 24.55 7.38
N TRP A 88 -13.34 25.03 6.22
CA TRP A 88 -12.41 25.54 5.22
C TRP A 88 -11.70 26.80 5.72
N GLU A 89 -12.41 27.71 6.38
CA GLU A 89 -11.87 28.92 6.98
C GLU A 89 -10.79 28.59 8.02
N LYS A 90 -11.03 27.55 8.83
CA LYS A 90 -10.01 27.03 9.76
C LYS A 90 -8.75 26.58 9.03
N VAL A 91 -8.87 25.73 8.01
CA VAL A 91 -7.72 25.29 7.19
C VAL A 91 -6.99 26.48 6.58
N LEU A 92 -7.74 27.39 5.95
CA LEU A 92 -7.20 28.57 5.27
C LEU A 92 -6.44 29.51 6.23
N SER A 93 -6.86 29.56 7.50
CA SER A 93 -6.17 30.35 8.54
C SER A 93 -4.83 29.74 8.98
N GLU A 94 -4.66 28.42 8.83
CA GLU A 94 -3.46 27.68 9.21
C GLU A 94 -2.46 27.52 8.04
N LEU A 95 -2.92 27.64 6.79
CA LEU A 95 -2.10 27.45 5.58
C LEU A 95 -0.95 28.47 5.46
N LYS A 96 0.22 27.94 5.09
CA LYS A 96 1.47 28.68 4.84
C LYS A 96 1.98 28.41 3.42
N PRO A 97 2.79 29.33 2.84
CA PRO A 97 3.44 29.07 1.56
C PRO A 97 4.26 27.77 1.60
N GLY A 98 4.11 26.94 0.58
CA GLY A 98 4.77 25.63 0.48
C GLY A 98 4.02 24.46 1.13
N ASP A 99 2.91 24.70 1.83
CA ASP A 99 2.01 23.62 2.28
C ASP A 99 1.29 22.97 1.08
N PHE A 100 0.72 21.78 1.31
CA PHE A 100 -0.08 21.05 0.33
C PHE A 100 -1.52 20.89 0.84
N VAL A 101 -2.49 20.90 -0.06
CA VAL A 101 -3.90 20.59 0.27
C VAL A 101 -4.41 19.50 -0.66
N ILE A 102 -4.65 18.29 -0.13
CA ILE A 102 -5.27 17.19 -0.87
C ILE A 102 -6.77 17.19 -0.59
N MET A 103 -7.57 17.31 -1.65
CA MET A 103 -9.01 17.49 -1.58
C MET A 103 -9.73 16.27 -2.14
N GLN A 104 -10.54 15.57 -1.34
CA GLN A 104 -11.36 14.46 -1.82
C GLN A 104 -12.80 14.52 -1.28
N PHE A 105 -13.73 14.78 -2.19
CA PHE A 105 -15.17 14.87 -1.94
C PHE A 105 -15.97 14.13 -3.03
N GLY A 106 -17.27 13.93 -2.82
CA GLY A 106 -18.17 13.29 -3.79
C GLY A 106 -19.20 12.32 -3.17
N HIS A 107 -18.96 11.82 -1.95
CA HIS A 107 -19.85 10.82 -1.35
C HIS A 107 -21.15 11.39 -0.76
N ASN A 108 -21.17 12.67 -0.38
CA ASN A 108 -22.26 13.29 0.41
C ASN A 108 -23.05 14.35 -0.37
N GLU A 109 -22.63 14.65 -1.58
CA GLU A 109 -23.08 15.77 -2.42
C GLU A 109 -24.41 15.50 -3.13
N GLY A 110 -24.78 14.22 -3.27
CA GLY A 110 -25.75 13.75 -4.28
C GLY A 110 -27.20 14.19 -4.11
N ASN A 111 -27.60 14.63 -2.91
CA ASN A 111 -28.98 15.05 -2.63
C ASN A 111 -29.29 16.42 -3.25
N THR A 112 -30.55 16.65 -3.61
CA THR A 112 -31.01 18.00 -4.01
C THR A 112 -30.85 18.96 -2.84
N PRO A 113 -30.19 20.13 -3.02
CA PRO A 113 -30.03 21.08 -1.93
C PRO A 113 -31.37 21.68 -1.50
N ASP A 114 -31.70 21.53 -0.23
CA ASP A 114 -32.85 22.14 0.44
C ASP A 114 -32.55 22.33 1.95
N THR A 115 -33.56 22.76 2.72
CA THR A 115 -33.44 23.01 4.17
C THR A 115 -33.86 21.81 5.03
N THR A 116 -34.10 20.65 4.43
CA THR A 116 -34.35 19.39 5.14
C THR A 116 -33.04 18.74 5.58
N PRO A 117 -33.07 17.81 6.55
CA PRO A 117 -31.88 17.02 6.91
C PRO A 117 -31.25 16.26 5.72
N SER A 118 -32.05 15.86 4.73
CA SER A 118 -31.57 15.16 3.54
C SER A 118 -30.83 16.10 2.59
N GLY A 119 -31.41 17.26 2.27
CA GLY A 119 -30.82 18.25 1.37
C GLY A 119 -29.74 19.12 1.99
N TYR A 120 -29.51 19.03 3.30
CA TYR A 120 -28.48 19.80 4.01
C TYR A 120 -27.09 19.69 3.38
N ARG A 121 -26.71 18.49 2.93
CA ARG A 121 -25.41 18.21 2.30
C ARG A 121 -25.39 18.41 0.78
N GLY A 122 -26.57 18.52 0.18
CA GLY A 122 -26.73 18.61 -1.26
C GLY A 122 -26.05 19.82 -1.87
N VAL A 123 -25.53 19.65 -3.09
CA VAL A 123 -24.95 20.73 -3.92
C VAL A 123 -25.60 20.73 -5.29
N LEU A 124 -25.44 21.83 -6.04
CA LEU A 124 -25.86 21.82 -7.45
C LEU A 124 -24.86 20.98 -8.27
N ARG A 125 -25.38 20.19 -9.21
CA ARG A 125 -24.57 19.30 -10.05
C ARG A 125 -23.76 20.08 -11.09
N GLY A 126 -22.56 19.60 -11.42
CA GLY A 126 -21.70 20.18 -12.47
C GLY A 126 -20.61 21.12 -11.96
N THR A 127 -19.98 21.81 -12.91
CA THR A 127 -18.83 22.71 -12.68
C THR A 127 -19.12 24.18 -13.03
N GLY A 128 -20.37 24.53 -13.33
CA GLY A 128 -20.74 25.89 -13.74
C GLY A 128 -21.12 26.81 -12.59
N GLU A 129 -21.45 28.06 -12.89
CA GLU A 129 -21.74 29.12 -11.91
C GLU A 129 -23.20 29.13 -11.40
N LYS A 130 -23.94 28.02 -11.52
CA LYS A 130 -25.34 27.98 -11.08
C LYS A 130 -25.43 28.13 -9.56
N THR A 131 -26.42 28.89 -9.12
CA THR A 131 -26.73 29.10 -7.70
C THR A 131 -28.18 28.77 -7.38
N LYS A 132 -28.46 28.51 -6.10
CA LYS A 132 -29.80 28.36 -5.52
C LYS A 132 -29.83 29.00 -4.15
N GLU A 133 -30.77 29.91 -3.91
CA GLU A 133 -31.01 30.44 -2.57
C GLU A 133 -31.87 29.50 -1.75
N LEU A 134 -31.51 29.33 -0.48
CA LEU A 134 -32.27 28.61 0.52
C LEU A 134 -32.57 29.55 1.68
N ILE A 135 -33.81 29.53 2.16
CA ILE A 135 -34.24 30.29 3.34
C ILE A 135 -34.42 29.30 4.48
N TRP A 136 -33.52 29.38 5.47
CA TRP A 136 -33.55 28.52 6.65
C TRP A 136 -34.71 28.87 7.59
N PRO A 137 -35.14 27.95 8.47
CA PRO A 137 -36.21 28.23 9.44
C PRO A 137 -35.94 29.42 10.36
N ASP A 138 -34.68 29.76 10.59
CA ASP A 138 -34.23 30.93 11.35
C ASP A 138 -34.18 32.23 10.52
N GLY A 139 -34.60 32.18 9.25
CA GLY A 139 -34.60 33.31 8.33
C GLY A 139 -33.27 33.57 7.63
N ILE A 140 -32.22 32.79 7.92
CA ILE A 140 -30.93 32.94 7.24
C ILE A 140 -31.07 32.54 5.77
N ILE A 141 -30.56 33.39 4.88
CA ILE A 141 -30.47 33.09 3.45
C ILE A 141 -29.09 32.48 3.17
N GLU A 142 -29.06 31.30 2.57
CA GLU A 142 -27.84 30.64 2.11
C GLU A 142 -27.86 30.49 0.59
N THR A 143 -26.78 30.91 -0.08
CA THR A 143 -26.56 30.64 -1.50
C THR A 143 -25.81 29.32 -1.68
N VAL A 144 -26.46 28.35 -2.30
CA VAL A 144 -25.86 27.07 -2.67
C VAL A 144 -25.29 27.14 -4.08
N HIS A 145 -24.07 26.67 -4.26
CA HIS A 145 -23.36 26.66 -5.54
C HIS A 145 -23.25 25.25 -6.13
N THR A 146 -22.62 25.15 -7.31
CA THR A 146 -22.28 23.84 -7.89
C THR A 146 -21.10 23.18 -7.18
N TYR A 147 -20.99 21.86 -7.32
CA TYR A 147 -19.85 21.10 -6.84
C TYR A 147 -18.52 21.71 -7.28
N GLY A 148 -18.39 22.04 -8.57
CA GLY A 148 -17.15 22.59 -9.09
C GLY A 148 -16.82 23.99 -8.57
N TRP A 149 -17.82 24.82 -8.29
CA TRP A 149 -17.61 26.14 -7.68
C TRP A 149 -16.94 26.01 -6.30
N TYR A 150 -17.41 25.08 -5.45
CA TYR A 150 -16.80 24.89 -4.13
C TYR A 150 -15.36 24.39 -4.22
N LEU A 151 -15.08 23.45 -5.12
CA LEU A 151 -13.70 22.99 -5.36
C LEU A 151 -12.81 24.11 -5.88
N ASP A 152 -13.29 24.90 -6.85
CA ASP A 152 -12.53 26.02 -7.41
C ASP A 152 -12.20 27.08 -6.34
N LYS A 153 -13.15 27.37 -5.43
CA LYS A 153 -12.91 28.22 -4.26
C LYS A 153 -11.77 27.68 -3.39
N PHE A 154 -11.81 26.40 -3.02
CA PHE A 154 -10.75 25.79 -2.20
C PHE A 154 -9.39 25.84 -2.90
N ILE A 155 -9.36 25.55 -4.20
CA ILE A 155 -8.14 25.60 -5.02
C ILE A 155 -7.57 27.01 -5.10
N SER A 156 -8.40 27.98 -5.47
CA SER A 156 -8.00 29.38 -5.66
C SER A 156 -7.48 29.99 -4.36
N GLU A 157 -8.13 29.71 -3.24
CA GLU A 157 -7.70 30.21 -1.93
C GLU A 157 -6.45 29.49 -1.40
N THR A 158 -6.27 28.20 -1.70
CA THR A 158 -5.00 27.49 -1.45
C THR A 158 -3.85 28.15 -2.20
N LYS A 159 -4.03 28.44 -3.50
CA LYS A 159 -3.02 29.13 -4.31
C LYS A 159 -2.72 30.53 -3.80
N ALA A 160 -3.74 31.27 -3.38
CA ALA A 160 -3.57 32.61 -2.81
C ALA A 160 -2.73 32.63 -1.54
N LYS A 161 -2.69 31.52 -0.79
CA LYS A 161 -1.79 31.32 0.37
C LYS A 161 -0.38 30.87 -0.01
N GLY A 162 -0.08 30.66 -1.29
CA GLY A 162 1.18 30.10 -1.76
C GLY A 162 1.33 28.60 -1.50
N ALA A 163 0.22 27.91 -1.21
CA ALA A 163 0.19 26.46 -1.02
C ALA A 163 -0.17 25.73 -2.33
N HIS A 164 0.07 24.42 -2.36
CA HIS A 164 -0.10 23.54 -3.52
C HIS A 164 -1.40 22.73 -3.40
N PRO A 165 -2.46 23.07 -4.16
CA PRO A 165 -3.68 22.28 -4.20
C PRO A 165 -3.51 21.02 -5.06
N ILE A 166 -4.07 19.91 -4.60
CA ILE A 166 -4.14 18.62 -5.30
C ILE A 166 -5.57 18.10 -5.17
N VAL A 167 -6.21 17.77 -6.29
CA VAL A 167 -7.57 17.23 -6.29
C VAL A 167 -7.52 15.71 -6.48
N ALA A 168 -8.21 14.97 -5.62
CA ALA A 168 -8.42 13.54 -5.77
C ALA A 168 -9.91 13.25 -5.96
N SER A 169 -10.26 12.38 -6.92
CA SER A 169 -11.63 11.84 -7.01
C SER A 169 -11.97 10.98 -5.79
N MET A 170 -13.25 10.89 -5.42
CA MET A 170 -13.71 9.98 -4.38
C MET A 170 -13.32 8.51 -4.66
N ILE A 171 -13.02 7.72 -3.63
CA ILE A 171 -12.87 6.26 -3.78
C ILE A 171 -14.18 5.62 -4.30
N PRO A 172 -14.12 4.45 -4.96
CA PRO A 172 -15.32 3.72 -5.36
C PRO A 172 -16.10 3.21 -4.16
N ARG A 173 -17.41 3.12 -4.32
CA ARG A 173 -18.27 2.34 -3.42
C ARG A 173 -18.13 0.85 -3.75
N ASN A 174 -18.34 -0.03 -2.79
CA ASN A 174 -18.49 -1.46 -3.02
C ASN A 174 -19.84 -1.77 -3.71
N ARG A 175 -20.00 -1.30 -4.95
CA ARG A 175 -21.17 -1.50 -5.80
C ARG A 175 -20.68 -1.93 -7.17
N TYR A 176 -21.26 -3.01 -7.67
CA TYR A 176 -20.87 -3.60 -8.94
C TYR A 176 -22.02 -3.55 -9.93
N GLN A 177 -21.69 -3.20 -11.16
CA GLN A 177 -22.57 -3.24 -12.32
C GLN A 177 -21.88 -4.02 -13.43
N ASN A 178 -22.55 -5.06 -13.96
CA ASN A 178 -22.01 -5.91 -15.02
C ASN A 178 -20.61 -6.49 -14.71
N GLY A 179 -20.39 -6.88 -13.45
CA GLY A 179 -19.14 -7.49 -12.98
C GLY A 179 -18.01 -6.51 -12.65
N ASN A 180 -18.18 -5.21 -12.90
CA ASN A 180 -17.18 -4.19 -12.56
C ASN A 180 -17.74 -3.23 -11.50
N VAL A 181 -16.87 -2.65 -10.68
CA VAL A 181 -17.23 -1.63 -9.71
C VAL A 181 -17.71 -0.36 -10.40
N GLU A 182 -18.72 0.30 -9.84
CA GLU A 182 -19.22 1.58 -10.34
C GLU A 182 -18.13 2.66 -10.22
N ARG A 183 -17.81 3.32 -11.34
CA ARG A 183 -16.86 4.43 -11.38
C ARG A 183 -17.57 5.78 -11.26
N ALA A 184 -16.88 6.76 -10.68
CA ALA A 184 -17.35 8.15 -10.55
C ALA A 184 -17.06 9.01 -11.80
N ASP A 185 -16.93 8.38 -12.96
CA ASP A 185 -16.44 8.97 -14.21
C ASP A 185 -17.52 9.73 -15.02
N GLN A 186 -18.77 9.70 -14.55
CA GLN A 186 -19.89 10.45 -15.13
C GLN A 186 -20.38 11.61 -14.26
N ASP A 187 -19.92 11.73 -13.01
CA ASP A 187 -20.40 12.74 -12.05
C ASP A 187 -19.28 13.39 -11.21
N PHE A 188 -19.23 13.17 -9.90
CA PHE A 188 -18.37 13.92 -8.98
C PHE A 188 -16.88 13.69 -9.23
N GLY A 189 -16.49 12.47 -9.64
CA GLY A 189 -15.11 12.20 -10.07
C GLY A 189 -14.76 12.94 -11.36
N LYS A 190 -15.64 12.90 -12.35
CA LYS A 190 -15.52 13.68 -13.60
C LYS A 190 -15.43 15.18 -13.34
N TRP A 191 -16.30 15.74 -12.50
CA TRP A 191 -16.30 17.17 -12.20
C TRP A 191 -15.06 17.58 -11.40
N ALA A 192 -14.57 16.73 -10.49
CA ALA A 192 -13.30 16.96 -9.80
C ALA A 192 -12.13 17.04 -10.79
N GLN A 193 -12.06 16.11 -11.75
CA GLN A 193 -11.07 16.13 -12.82
C GLN A 193 -11.18 17.40 -13.68
N GLN A 194 -12.41 17.77 -14.07
CA GLN A 194 -12.65 18.96 -14.90
C GLN A 194 -12.19 20.23 -14.21
N VAL A 195 -12.49 20.40 -12.91
CA VAL A 195 -12.08 21.57 -12.12
C VAL A 195 -10.56 21.60 -11.94
N ALA A 196 -9.94 20.46 -11.62
CA ALA A 196 -8.49 20.38 -11.47
C ALA A 196 -7.77 20.79 -12.77
N ARG A 197 -8.26 20.28 -13.91
CA ARG A 197 -7.77 20.63 -15.23
C ARG A 197 -7.97 22.11 -15.57
N SER A 198 -9.16 22.68 -15.31
CA SER A 198 -9.43 24.09 -15.61
C SER A 198 -8.59 25.03 -14.75
N ALA A 199 -8.37 24.67 -13.49
CA ALA A 199 -7.53 25.44 -12.58
C ALA A 199 -6.03 25.22 -12.81
N GLY A 200 -5.62 24.25 -13.64
CA GLY A 200 -4.20 23.92 -13.85
C GLY A 200 -3.53 23.42 -12.57
N VAL A 201 -4.17 22.48 -11.87
CA VAL A 201 -3.65 21.82 -10.67
C VAL A 201 -3.63 20.31 -10.88
N ASP A 202 -2.82 19.62 -10.09
CA ASP A 202 -2.70 18.16 -10.18
C ASP A 202 -4.01 17.46 -9.81
N PHE A 203 -4.33 16.42 -10.58
CA PHE A 203 -5.46 15.54 -10.36
C PHE A 203 -4.98 14.11 -10.17
N ILE A 204 -5.43 13.47 -9.09
CA ILE A 204 -5.25 12.04 -8.86
C ILE A 204 -6.61 11.37 -9.07
N ASP A 205 -6.71 10.51 -10.08
CA ASP A 205 -7.89 9.66 -10.32
C ASP A 205 -7.89 8.48 -9.34
N LEU A 206 -8.03 8.77 -8.06
CA LEU A 206 -8.08 7.78 -7.00
C LEU A 206 -9.25 6.80 -7.18
N ASN A 207 -10.33 7.23 -7.85
CA ASN A 207 -11.46 6.38 -8.16
C ASN A 207 -11.03 5.27 -9.12
N ALA A 208 -10.42 5.62 -10.25
CA ALA A 208 -9.94 4.65 -11.23
C ALA A 208 -8.86 3.73 -10.63
N ILE A 209 -7.87 4.28 -9.92
CA ILE A 209 -6.78 3.50 -9.31
C ILE A 209 -7.33 2.40 -8.39
N VAL A 210 -8.29 2.75 -7.52
CA VAL A 210 -8.91 1.79 -6.61
C VAL A 210 -9.90 0.88 -7.36
N ALA A 211 -10.63 1.41 -8.34
CA ALA A 211 -11.63 0.64 -9.10
C ALA A 211 -10.98 -0.49 -9.91
N ASP A 212 -9.90 -0.20 -10.62
CA ASP A 212 -9.14 -1.19 -11.40
C ASP A 212 -8.60 -2.32 -10.51
N GLN A 213 -8.26 -2.00 -9.25
CA GLN A 213 -7.86 -3.00 -8.27
C GLN A 213 -9.05 -3.86 -7.82
N TYR A 214 -10.19 -3.24 -7.53
CA TYR A 214 -11.40 -3.93 -7.12
C TYR A 214 -11.97 -4.85 -8.22
N ASP A 215 -11.94 -4.41 -9.47
CA ASP A 215 -12.37 -5.22 -10.61
C ASP A 215 -11.56 -6.52 -10.77
N ARG A 216 -10.25 -6.43 -10.51
CA ARG A 216 -9.37 -7.61 -10.54
C ARG A 216 -9.63 -8.55 -9.36
N TRP A 217 -9.98 -8.02 -8.20
CA TRP A 217 -10.22 -8.81 -6.98
C TRP A 217 -11.62 -9.41 -6.92
N GLY A 218 -12.59 -8.76 -7.56
CA GLY A 218 -13.98 -9.17 -7.59
C GLY A 218 -14.74 -8.86 -6.28
N PRO A 219 -16.08 -8.95 -6.34
CA PRO A 219 -16.97 -8.44 -5.30
C PRO A 219 -16.82 -9.15 -3.94
N GLU A 220 -16.55 -10.45 -3.91
CA GLU A 220 -16.44 -11.19 -2.64
C GLU A 220 -15.18 -10.81 -1.85
N VAL A 221 -14.04 -10.64 -2.54
CA VAL A 221 -12.80 -10.20 -1.90
C VAL A 221 -12.95 -8.75 -1.43
N VAL A 222 -13.49 -7.88 -2.29
CA VAL A 222 -13.66 -6.45 -1.98
C VAL A 222 -14.65 -6.23 -0.84
N LYS A 223 -15.69 -7.06 -0.72
CA LYS A 223 -16.62 -7.01 0.41
C LYS A 223 -15.93 -7.12 1.76
N GLY A 224 -14.84 -7.89 1.87
CA GLY A 224 -14.03 -8.00 3.09
C GLY A 224 -13.24 -6.74 3.45
N LEU A 225 -13.19 -5.72 2.58
CA LEU A 225 -12.51 -4.44 2.83
C LEU A 225 -13.45 -3.34 3.33
N PHE A 226 -14.75 -3.64 3.42
CA PHE A 226 -15.79 -2.73 3.87
C PHE A 226 -16.38 -3.22 5.19
N GLU A 227 -16.84 -2.28 6.01
CA GLU A 227 -17.39 -2.60 7.34
C GLU A 227 -18.85 -3.06 7.26
N LYS A 228 -19.78 -2.08 7.28
CA LYS A 228 -21.22 -2.33 7.40
C LYS A 228 -22.01 -1.92 6.17
N ASP A 229 -21.41 -1.12 5.29
CA ASP A 229 -22.08 -0.54 4.14
C ASP A 229 -21.14 -0.50 2.93
N HIS A 230 -21.65 -0.01 1.81
CA HIS A 230 -20.92 0.03 0.54
C HIS A 230 -19.97 1.23 0.40
N THR A 231 -19.81 2.08 1.41
CA THR A 231 -19.03 3.34 1.32
C THR A 231 -17.83 3.34 2.26
N HIS A 232 -17.99 2.81 3.46
CA HIS A 232 -16.98 2.93 4.50
C HIS A 232 -16.12 1.67 4.60
N THR A 233 -14.83 1.86 4.36
CA THR A 233 -13.82 0.81 4.49
C THR A 233 -13.48 0.50 5.94
N ASN A 234 -13.05 -0.74 6.18
CA ASN A 234 -12.35 -1.11 7.41
C ASN A 234 -10.89 -0.62 7.37
N GLU A 235 -10.10 -0.95 8.38
CA GLU A 235 -8.69 -0.56 8.44
C GLU A 235 -7.91 -1.02 7.21
N ALA A 236 -8.06 -2.28 6.80
CA ALA A 236 -7.35 -2.82 5.63
C ALA A 236 -7.71 -2.08 4.34
N GLY A 237 -9.01 -1.86 4.08
CA GLY A 237 -9.49 -1.10 2.92
C GLY A 237 -9.00 0.35 2.93
N ALA A 238 -9.01 1.01 4.09
CA ALA A 238 -8.53 2.39 4.23
C ALA A 238 -7.02 2.51 3.99
N ARG A 239 -6.22 1.54 4.43
CA ARG A 239 -4.79 1.51 4.13
C ARG A 239 -4.51 1.26 2.65
N ILE A 240 -5.26 0.36 2.01
CA ILE A 240 -5.18 0.13 0.56
C ILE A 240 -5.49 1.42 -0.21
N ASN A 241 -6.53 2.15 0.19
CA ASN A 241 -6.86 3.44 -0.40
C ASN A 241 -5.75 4.49 -0.21
N ALA A 242 -5.10 4.52 0.97
CA ALA A 242 -3.97 5.41 1.23
C ALA A 242 -2.77 5.07 0.33
N TRP A 243 -2.47 3.79 0.19
CA TRP A 243 -1.44 3.29 -0.74
C TRP A 243 -1.77 3.69 -2.19
N SER A 244 -3.02 3.52 -2.63
CA SER A 244 -3.49 3.90 -3.97
C SER A 244 -3.34 5.40 -4.24
N LEU A 245 -3.62 6.25 -3.24
CA LEU A 245 -3.35 7.68 -3.34
C LEU A 245 -1.86 7.96 -3.55
N VAL A 246 -0.98 7.27 -2.81
CA VAL A 246 0.48 7.43 -2.96
C VAL A 246 0.98 6.97 -4.32
N GLN A 247 0.39 5.91 -4.90
CA GLN A 247 0.68 5.55 -6.30
C GLN A 247 0.26 6.67 -7.26
N GLY A 248 -0.90 7.29 -7.02
CA GLY A 248 -1.34 8.49 -7.72
C GLY A 248 -0.39 9.67 -7.57
N ILE A 249 0.14 9.93 -6.37
CA ILE A 249 1.14 10.99 -6.14
C ILE A 249 2.43 10.68 -6.92
N LYS A 250 2.90 9.43 -6.90
CA LYS A 250 4.11 9.00 -7.62
C LYS A 250 3.98 9.11 -9.13
N SER A 251 2.76 9.02 -9.68
CA SER A 251 2.52 9.18 -11.13
C SER A 251 2.40 10.64 -11.58
N LEU A 252 2.26 11.60 -10.65
CA LEU A 252 2.33 13.02 -10.97
C LEU A 252 3.73 13.36 -11.50
N LYS A 253 3.80 14.22 -12.52
CA LYS A 253 5.06 14.59 -13.15
C LYS A 253 5.74 15.72 -12.36
N ASP A 254 7.01 15.52 -11.98
CA ASP A 254 7.87 16.53 -11.35
C ASP A 254 7.25 17.24 -10.13
N HIS A 255 6.43 16.52 -9.36
CA HIS A 255 5.64 17.12 -8.29
C HIS A 255 6.47 17.31 -6.99
N PRO A 256 6.41 18.48 -6.32
CA PRO A 256 7.22 18.77 -5.14
C PRO A 256 7.04 17.78 -3.98
N LEU A 257 5.85 17.15 -3.90
CA LEU A 257 5.51 16.18 -2.85
C LEU A 257 6.38 14.91 -2.90
N HIS A 258 7.01 14.59 -4.03
CA HIS A 258 7.92 13.45 -4.16
C HIS A 258 9.12 13.53 -3.19
N ALA A 259 9.62 14.74 -2.90
CA ALA A 259 10.76 14.94 -2.02
C ALA A 259 10.50 14.57 -0.55
N TYR A 260 9.22 14.42 -0.19
CA TYR A 260 8.76 14.14 1.17
C TYR A 260 8.29 12.69 1.36
N LEU A 261 8.23 11.87 0.31
CA LEU A 261 7.93 10.46 0.45
C LEU A 261 9.03 9.78 1.29
N SER A 262 8.66 8.79 2.10
CA SER A 262 9.62 8.03 2.88
C SER A 262 10.68 7.39 1.95
N ASN A 263 11.95 7.61 2.29
CA ASN A 263 13.10 7.08 1.55
C ASN A 263 13.92 6.12 2.43
N SER A 264 13.27 5.46 3.40
CA SER A 264 13.89 4.38 4.16
C SER A 264 14.28 3.26 3.20
N LYS A 265 15.47 2.70 3.42
CA LYS A 265 15.94 1.51 2.71
C LYS A 265 14.86 0.40 2.82
N PRO A 266 14.27 -0.07 1.71
CA PRO A 266 13.22 -1.08 1.78
C PRO A 266 13.76 -2.40 2.32
N THR A 267 12.87 -3.22 2.86
CA THR A 267 13.15 -4.58 3.29
C THR A 267 12.43 -5.59 2.40
N LEU A 268 13.16 -6.61 1.92
CA LEU A 268 12.57 -7.83 1.35
C LEU A 268 12.40 -8.86 2.45
N HIS A 269 11.14 -9.15 2.80
CA HIS A 269 10.75 -10.19 3.73
C HIS A 269 10.52 -11.50 2.98
N LEU A 270 11.22 -12.56 3.35
CA LEU A 270 10.98 -13.90 2.82
C LEU A 270 10.07 -14.66 3.79
N VAL A 271 8.99 -15.26 3.29
CA VAL A 271 8.12 -16.13 4.07
C VAL A 271 7.90 -17.44 3.34
N GLY A 272 7.87 -18.53 4.08
CA GLY A 272 7.77 -19.86 3.51
C GLY A 272 8.10 -20.98 4.46
N ASP A 273 8.31 -22.15 3.89
CA ASP A 273 8.58 -23.40 4.59
C ASP A 273 10.09 -23.71 4.73
N SER A 274 10.41 -24.99 4.96
CA SER A 274 11.79 -25.48 5.10
C SER A 274 12.64 -25.35 3.83
N THR A 275 12.04 -25.19 2.66
CA THR A 275 12.77 -24.96 1.40
C THR A 275 13.14 -23.49 1.21
N VAL A 276 12.62 -22.59 2.04
CA VAL A 276 12.92 -21.15 2.05
C VAL A 276 13.78 -20.75 3.25
N LYS A 277 13.59 -21.40 4.41
CA LYS A 277 14.25 -21.04 5.67
C LYS A 277 15.78 -20.94 5.55
N ASN A 278 16.37 -20.18 6.47
CA ASN A 278 17.80 -20.22 6.71
C ASN A 278 18.25 -21.62 7.17
N GLY A 279 19.44 -22.02 6.76
CA GLY A 279 20.07 -23.21 7.34
C GLY A 279 20.46 -22.95 8.81
N GLN A 280 20.90 -23.98 9.52
CA GLN A 280 21.40 -23.81 10.90
C GLN A 280 22.78 -23.12 10.94
N GLY A 281 23.41 -22.86 9.79
CA GLY A 281 24.70 -22.18 9.70
C GLY A 281 25.91 -23.01 10.16
N ASP A 282 25.66 -24.19 10.74
CA ASP A 282 26.65 -25.11 11.31
C ASP A 282 26.88 -26.38 10.47
N GLY A 283 26.15 -26.53 9.35
CA GLY A 283 26.18 -27.74 8.52
C GLY A 283 25.48 -28.95 9.13
N ALA A 284 24.84 -28.82 10.30
CA ALA A 284 24.17 -29.95 10.93
C ALA A 284 22.93 -30.36 10.12
N GLY A 285 23.01 -31.56 9.53
CA GLY A 285 21.94 -32.17 8.74
C GLY A 285 21.94 -31.81 7.24
N ASP A 286 22.92 -31.03 6.76
CA ASP A 286 23.17 -30.72 5.33
C ASP A 286 21.99 -30.20 4.49
N LEU A 287 20.87 -29.81 5.09
CA LEU A 287 19.68 -29.34 4.38
C LEU A 287 19.53 -27.81 4.47
N TRP A 288 19.32 -27.18 3.32
CA TRP A 288 19.29 -25.73 3.16
C TRP A 288 18.09 -25.29 2.35
N GLY A 289 17.50 -24.16 2.75
CA GLY A 289 16.51 -23.43 1.95
C GLY A 289 17.17 -22.36 1.08
N TRP A 290 16.56 -22.04 -0.06
CA TRP A 290 17.11 -21.05 -0.99
C TRP A 290 17.16 -19.63 -0.40
N GLY A 291 16.32 -19.32 0.60
CA GLY A 291 16.29 -18.00 1.23
C GLY A 291 17.55 -17.66 2.01
N GLU A 292 18.36 -18.67 2.40
CA GLU A 292 19.70 -18.45 2.96
C GLU A 292 20.61 -17.73 1.95
N PHE A 293 20.55 -18.12 0.67
CA PHE A 293 21.51 -17.71 -0.35
C PHE A 293 21.00 -16.55 -1.22
N VAL A 294 19.69 -16.31 -1.25
CA VAL A 294 19.12 -15.25 -2.11
C VAL A 294 19.62 -13.85 -1.74
N ALA A 295 19.92 -13.62 -0.46
CA ALA A 295 20.34 -12.31 0.03
C ALA A 295 21.66 -11.82 -0.61
N ALA A 296 22.57 -12.73 -0.94
CA ALA A 296 23.86 -12.42 -1.56
C ALA A 296 23.73 -11.81 -2.98
N HIS A 297 22.56 -11.96 -3.61
CA HIS A 297 22.27 -11.39 -4.92
C HIS A 297 21.76 -9.95 -4.87
N PHE A 298 21.54 -9.38 -3.68
CA PHE A 298 21.03 -8.01 -3.51
C PHE A 298 22.13 -7.06 -3.01
N ASN A 299 22.03 -5.79 -3.40
CA ASN A 299 22.93 -4.75 -2.94
C ASN A 299 22.56 -4.36 -1.48
N PRO A 300 23.42 -4.64 -0.49
CA PRO A 300 23.13 -4.41 0.91
C PRO A 300 23.12 -2.93 1.31
N ASP A 301 23.55 -2.01 0.45
CA ASP A 301 23.40 -0.56 0.67
C ASP A 301 22.01 -0.07 0.26
N LYS A 302 21.32 -0.81 -0.62
CA LYS A 302 20.03 -0.39 -1.22
C LYS A 302 18.81 -1.13 -0.71
N ILE A 303 18.95 -2.38 -0.26
CA ILE A 303 17.83 -3.16 0.31
C ILE A 303 18.29 -4.05 1.48
N THR A 304 17.42 -4.23 2.47
CA THR A 304 17.63 -5.16 3.59
C THR A 304 16.88 -6.45 3.30
N ILE A 305 17.47 -7.61 3.60
CA ILE A 305 16.81 -8.91 3.42
C ILE A 305 16.56 -9.52 4.79
N GLN A 306 15.32 -9.96 5.05
CA GLN A 306 14.96 -10.66 6.27
C GLN A 306 14.23 -11.96 5.94
N ASN A 307 14.83 -13.10 6.29
CA ASN A 307 14.20 -14.38 6.10
C ASN A 307 13.39 -14.77 7.36
N HIS A 308 12.07 -14.86 7.22
CA HIS A 308 11.14 -15.27 8.27
C HIS A 308 10.56 -16.66 8.02
N ALA A 309 11.01 -17.35 6.98
CA ALA A 309 10.55 -18.70 6.68
C ALA A 309 10.93 -19.67 7.79
N LEU A 310 10.03 -20.62 8.06
CA LEU A 310 10.16 -21.54 9.17
C LEU A 310 9.93 -22.98 8.70
N GLY A 311 10.85 -23.86 9.09
CA GLY A 311 10.78 -25.26 8.71
C GLY A 311 9.49 -25.94 9.20
N GLY A 312 8.83 -26.66 8.30
CA GLY A 312 7.62 -27.41 8.61
C GLY A 312 6.34 -26.57 8.72
N THR A 313 6.35 -25.28 8.37
CA THR A 313 5.10 -24.51 8.28
C THR A 313 4.42 -24.73 6.92
N SER A 314 3.10 -24.64 6.91
CA SER A 314 2.25 -24.44 5.73
C SER A 314 1.75 -23.00 5.71
N SER A 315 1.09 -22.56 4.64
CA SER A 315 0.45 -21.23 4.59
C SER A 315 -0.56 -21.04 5.73
N ARG A 316 -1.23 -22.13 6.15
CA ARG A 316 -2.09 -22.20 7.34
C ARG A 316 -1.31 -22.04 8.63
N THR A 317 -0.37 -22.95 8.94
CA THR A 317 0.26 -22.95 10.26
C THR A 317 1.19 -21.76 10.47
N PHE A 318 1.71 -21.15 9.40
CA PHE A 318 2.41 -19.87 9.47
C PHE A 318 1.53 -18.74 10.01
N GLN A 319 0.24 -18.72 9.65
CA GLN A 319 -0.75 -17.79 10.19
C GLN A 319 -1.27 -18.24 11.57
N THR A 320 -1.70 -19.49 11.72
CA THR A 320 -2.26 -20.03 12.97
C THR A 320 -1.32 -19.86 14.18
N TYR A 321 0.00 -19.96 13.97
CA TYR A 321 0.99 -19.83 15.04
C TYR A 321 1.57 -18.41 15.17
N GLY A 322 0.98 -17.41 14.50
CA GLY A 322 1.36 -16.00 14.61
C GLY A 322 2.75 -15.69 14.03
N HIS A 323 3.25 -16.51 13.10
CA HIS A 323 4.49 -16.18 12.38
C HIS A 323 4.25 -15.06 11.37
N TRP A 324 3.09 -15.06 10.71
CA TRP A 324 2.70 -13.99 9.80
C TRP A 324 2.53 -12.64 10.52
N ASP A 325 1.87 -12.61 11.69
CA ASP A 325 1.68 -11.38 12.47
C ASP A 325 3.01 -10.67 12.76
N LYS A 326 4.04 -11.44 13.13
CA LYS A 326 5.41 -10.93 13.37
C LYS A 326 6.07 -10.32 12.14
N VAL A 327 5.67 -10.73 10.94
CA VAL A 327 6.13 -10.16 9.67
C VAL A 327 5.35 -8.89 9.39
N VAL A 328 4.01 -8.95 9.46
CA VAL A 328 3.11 -7.81 9.23
C VAL A 328 3.43 -6.61 10.12
N ASP A 329 3.77 -6.85 11.38
CA ASP A 329 4.16 -5.81 12.33
C ASP A 329 5.46 -5.08 11.95
N LYS A 330 6.29 -5.70 11.10
CA LYS A 330 7.55 -5.13 10.60
C LYS A 330 7.44 -4.52 9.21
N LEU A 331 6.31 -4.69 8.53
CA LEU A 331 6.13 -4.16 7.18
C LEU A 331 5.93 -2.65 7.21
N HIS A 332 6.69 -1.97 6.38
CA HIS A 332 6.57 -0.55 6.11
C HIS A 332 6.24 -0.32 4.63
N PRO A 333 5.63 0.83 4.30
CA PRO A 333 5.45 1.21 2.92
C PRO A 333 6.73 1.15 2.08
N GLY A 334 6.67 0.46 0.94
CA GLY A 334 7.81 0.26 0.05
C GLY A 334 8.59 -1.04 0.28
N ASP A 335 8.31 -1.78 1.35
CA ASP A 335 8.84 -3.13 1.56
C ASP A 335 8.30 -4.13 0.54
N TYR A 336 8.93 -5.31 0.48
CA TYR A 336 8.54 -6.42 -0.38
C TYR A 336 8.32 -7.67 0.45
N VAL A 337 7.40 -8.53 0.04
CA VAL A 337 7.19 -9.84 0.68
C VAL A 337 7.22 -10.93 -0.37
N LEU A 338 8.26 -11.77 -0.36
CA LEU A 338 8.38 -12.92 -1.25
C LEU A 338 7.88 -14.17 -0.54
N MET A 339 6.82 -14.77 -1.07
CA MET A 339 6.07 -15.84 -0.42
C MET A 339 6.20 -17.15 -1.20
N GLN A 340 6.61 -18.23 -0.55
CA GLN A 340 6.59 -19.57 -1.15
C GLN A 340 6.14 -20.63 -0.13
N PHE A 341 4.97 -21.21 -0.39
CA PHE A 341 4.38 -22.31 0.39
C PHE A 341 3.91 -23.42 -0.56
N GLY A 342 3.35 -24.50 -0.01
CA GLY A 342 2.76 -25.61 -0.77
C GLY A 342 3.23 -26.99 -0.35
N HIS A 343 4.48 -27.16 0.10
CA HIS A 343 5.00 -28.50 0.43
C HIS A 343 4.31 -29.14 1.62
N ASN A 344 4.05 -28.35 2.66
CA ASN A 344 3.39 -28.83 3.88
C ASN A 344 1.87 -28.70 3.80
N ASP A 345 1.36 -27.79 2.95
CA ASP A 345 -0.07 -27.56 2.71
C ASP A 345 -0.77 -28.78 2.11
N SER A 346 -0.03 -29.65 1.42
CA SER A 346 -0.51 -30.91 0.83
C SER A 346 -0.81 -32.02 1.84
N SER A 347 -0.56 -31.80 3.14
CA SER A 347 -0.86 -32.76 4.21
C SER A 347 -2.36 -32.91 4.44
N PRO A 348 -2.84 -33.99 5.11
CA PRO A 348 -4.22 -34.05 5.59
C PRO A 348 -4.57 -32.87 6.50
N LEU A 349 -5.85 -32.48 6.54
CA LEU A 349 -6.30 -31.30 7.29
C LEU A 349 -6.14 -31.47 8.80
N ASP A 350 -6.37 -32.68 9.29
CA ASP A 350 -6.51 -33.08 10.70
C ASP A 350 -5.47 -34.14 11.10
N ASP A 351 -4.28 -34.11 10.48
CA ASP A 351 -3.23 -35.06 10.85
C ASP A 351 -2.78 -34.85 12.30
N GLU A 352 -2.78 -35.93 13.10
CA GLU A 352 -2.49 -35.88 14.55
C GLU A 352 -1.03 -35.53 14.88
N ALA A 353 -0.13 -35.55 13.89
CA ALA A 353 1.28 -35.26 14.12
C ALA A 353 1.57 -33.75 14.04
N ARG A 354 0.90 -33.04 13.13
CA ARG A 354 1.33 -31.72 12.66
C ARG A 354 0.17 -30.79 12.25
N ALA A 355 -0.99 -31.31 11.86
CA ALA A 355 -2.18 -30.58 11.38
C ALA A 355 -1.87 -29.41 10.44
N ARG A 356 -1.14 -29.68 9.34
CA ARG A 356 -0.64 -28.63 8.42
C ARG A 356 -1.48 -28.42 7.17
N GLY A 357 -2.38 -29.35 6.85
CA GLY A 357 -3.11 -29.36 5.60
C GLY A 357 -4.02 -28.16 5.38
N THR A 358 -4.17 -27.76 4.13
CA THR A 358 -5.16 -26.76 3.67
C THR A 358 -6.19 -27.40 2.75
N ILE A 359 -7.37 -26.78 2.61
CA ILE A 359 -8.30 -27.18 1.55
C ILE A 359 -7.63 -26.90 0.19
N LYS A 360 -7.71 -27.84 -0.74
CA LYS A 360 -7.11 -27.68 -2.07
C LYS A 360 -7.91 -26.68 -2.89
N GLY A 361 -7.22 -25.79 -3.61
CA GLY A 361 -7.85 -24.80 -4.47
C GLY A 361 -7.44 -23.37 -4.16
N SER A 362 -7.87 -22.47 -5.03
CA SER A 362 -7.64 -21.02 -4.91
C SER A 362 -8.88 -20.25 -4.44
N GLY A 363 -10.00 -20.93 -4.19
CA GLY A 363 -11.29 -20.31 -3.84
C GLY A 363 -11.38 -19.76 -2.42
N LEU A 364 -12.60 -19.56 -1.93
CA LEU A 364 -12.92 -18.97 -0.61
C LEU A 364 -13.50 -20.01 0.37
N GLU A 365 -13.41 -21.29 0.02
CA GLU A 365 -13.97 -22.39 0.80
C GLU A 365 -13.35 -22.48 2.19
N ALA A 366 -14.18 -22.86 3.17
CA ALA A 366 -13.80 -23.02 4.57
C ALA A 366 -14.46 -24.27 5.16
N GLN A 367 -13.79 -24.90 6.11
CA GLN A 367 -14.27 -26.06 6.84
C GLN A 367 -13.92 -25.94 8.32
N HIS A 368 -14.87 -26.23 9.20
CA HIS A 368 -14.60 -26.34 10.64
C HIS A 368 -14.07 -27.74 10.96
N ILE A 369 -12.94 -27.81 11.65
CA ILE A 369 -12.36 -29.07 12.13
C ILE A 369 -11.95 -28.95 13.59
N PHE A 370 -11.81 -30.10 14.26
CA PHE A 370 -11.06 -30.16 15.51
C PHE A 370 -9.56 -30.27 15.18
N ASN A 371 -8.75 -29.34 15.67
CA ASN A 371 -7.31 -29.38 15.49
C ASN A 371 -6.69 -30.31 16.56
N PRO A 372 -6.14 -31.47 16.19
CA PRO A 372 -5.58 -32.40 17.17
C PRO A 372 -4.31 -31.86 17.86
N ILE A 373 -3.63 -30.86 17.27
CA ILE A 373 -2.40 -30.25 17.82
C ILE A 373 -2.73 -29.18 18.86
N THR A 374 -3.72 -28.34 18.61
CA THR A 374 -4.10 -27.26 19.55
C THR A 374 -5.19 -27.70 20.52
N GLY A 375 -5.90 -28.80 20.23
CA GLY A 375 -7.04 -29.28 21.02
C GLY A 375 -8.28 -28.39 20.92
N GLN A 376 -8.37 -27.55 19.88
CA GLN A 376 -9.43 -26.56 19.70
C GLN A 376 -10.16 -26.74 18.37
N GLN A 377 -11.40 -26.27 18.31
CA GLN A 377 -12.09 -26.09 17.03
C GLN A 377 -11.40 -24.97 16.25
N GLU A 378 -11.12 -25.20 14.98
CA GLU A 378 -10.58 -24.18 14.08
C GLU A 378 -11.32 -24.18 12.74
N THR A 379 -11.25 -23.04 12.05
CA THR A 379 -11.71 -22.93 10.66
C THR A 379 -10.50 -23.02 9.74
N VAL A 380 -10.53 -23.99 8.83
CA VAL A 380 -9.50 -24.23 7.83
C VAL A 380 -9.99 -23.72 6.50
N TYR A 381 -9.16 -22.95 5.82
CA TYR A 381 -9.49 -22.39 4.51
C TYR A 381 -8.74 -23.10 3.38
N THR A 382 -9.07 -22.72 2.14
CA THR A 382 -8.24 -23.07 0.99
C THR A 382 -6.83 -22.50 1.10
N TYR A 383 -5.88 -23.17 0.43
CA TYR A 383 -4.54 -22.63 0.21
C TYR A 383 -4.59 -21.20 -0.33
N GLY A 384 -5.45 -20.97 -1.33
CA GLY A 384 -5.59 -19.64 -1.92
C GLY A 384 -6.10 -18.59 -0.94
N GLN A 385 -6.99 -18.94 -0.01
CA GLN A 385 -7.45 -18.00 1.01
C GLN A 385 -6.34 -17.63 2.00
N TYR A 386 -5.51 -18.58 2.43
CA TYR A 386 -4.38 -18.27 3.30
C TYR A 386 -3.36 -17.37 2.61
N LEU A 387 -3.02 -17.64 1.34
CA LEU A 387 -2.16 -16.74 0.57
C LEU A 387 -2.82 -15.36 0.38
N ARG A 388 -4.12 -15.32 0.08
CA ARG A 388 -4.88 -14.08 -0.11
C ARG A 388 -4.84 -13.19 1.13
N ASN A 389 -5.00 -13.75 2.33
CA ASN A 389 -4.87 -13.00 3.58
C ASN A 389 -3.50 -12.32 3.65
N MET A 390 -2.42 -13.08 3.49
CA MET A 390 -1.06 -12.54 3.57
C MET A 390 -0.80 -11.47 2.50
N ILE A 391 -1.28 -11.67 1.28
CA ILE A 391 -1.17 -10.71 0.18
C ILE A 391 -1.89 -9.40 0.52
N LEU A 392 -3.17 -9.49 0.93
CA LEU A 392 -3.98 -8.31 1.21
C LEU A 392 -3.45 -7.54 2.42
N GLU A 393 -2.98 -8.22 3.45
CA GLU A 393 -2.36 -7.59 4.61
C GLU A 393 -1.02 -6.92 4.26
N ALA A 394 -0.18 -7.56 3.43
CA ALA A 394 1.04 -6.94 2.93
C ALA A 394 0.74 -5.66 2.11
N LYS A 395 -0.24 -5.72 1.20
CA LYS A 395 -0.70 -4.55 0.43
C LYS A 395 -1.26 -3.46 1.34
N ALA A 396 -2.03 -3.84 2.37
CA ALA A 396 -2.53 -2.91 3.37
C ALA A 396 -1.39 -2.26 4.17
N LYS A 397 -0.25 -2.91 4.37
CA LYS A 397 0.94 -2.27 4.96
C LYS A 397 1.76 -1.44 3.97
N GLY A 398 1.30 -1.32 2.72
CA GLY A 398 2.00 -0.61 1.65
C GLY A 398 3.21 -1.37 1.10
N ALA A 399 3.35 -2.65 1.44
CA ALA A 399 4.37 -3.53 0.91
C ALA A 399 3.92 -4.17 -0.42
N THR A 400 4.88 -4.61 -1.23
CA THR A 400 4.65 -5.29 -2.51
C THR A 400 4.81 -6.80 -2.33
N PRO A 401 3.72 -7.59 -2.25
CA PRO A 401 3.82 -9.04 -2.22
C PRO A 401 4.22 -9.61 -3.58
N ILE A 402 4.91 -10.75 -3.56
CA ILE A 402 5.32 -11.54 -4.72
C ILE A 402 5.13 -13.01 -4.34
N VAL A 403 4.39 -13.76 -5.15
CA VAL A 403 4.09 -15.18 -4.90
C VAL A 403 4.98 -16.05 -5.79
N CYS A 404 5.59 -17.08 -5.21
CA CYS A 404 6.30 -18.12 -5.96
C CYS A 404 5.52 -19.45 -5.91
N SER A 405 5.52 -20.21 -7.01
CA SER A 405 5.19 -21.64 -6.92
C SER A 405 6.23 -22.38 -6.05
N PRO A 406 5.86 -23.48 -5.36
CA PRO A 406 6.82 -24.27 -4.59
C PRO A 406 7.90 -24.85 -5.51
N ILE A 407 9.16 -24.88 -5.04
CA ILE A 407 10.25 -25.55 -5.78
C ILE A 407 9.90 -27.01 -6.11
N PRO A 408 10.45 -27.61 -7.18
CA PRO A 408 10.19 -29.01 -7.46
C PRO A 408 10.88 -29.91 -6.42
N ARG A 409 10.18 -30.97 -6.02
CA ARG A 409 10.80 -32.12 -5.33
C ARG A 409 11.69 -32.90 -6.32
N ASN A 410 12.66 -33.64 -5.80
CA ASN A 410 13.44 -34.62 -6.55
C ASN A 410 12.58 -35.86 -6.89
N ASN A 411 11.57 -35.65 -7.74
CA ASN A 411 10.62 -36.66 -8.18
C ASN A 411 10.52 -36.58 -9.71
N TRP A 412 11.06 -37.62 -10.34
CA TRP A 412 11.21 -37.72 -11.78
C TRP A 412 10.31 -38.81 -12.34
N LYS A 413 9.78 -38.56 -13.53
CA LYS A 413 9.06 -39.55 -14.32
C LYS A 413 9.49 -39.41 -15.78
N ASP A 414 10.00 -40.49 -16.36
CA ASP A 414 10.43 -40.53 -17.76
C ASP A 414 11.42 -39.39 -18.12
N GLY A 415 12.36 -39.09 -17.22
CA GLY A 415 13.34 -38.01 -17.37
C GLY A 415 12.78 -36.59 -17.21
N LYS A 416 11.54 -36.44 -16.69
CA LYS A 416 10.86 -35.16 -16.48
C LYS A 416 10.56 -34.90 -15.02
N VAL A 417 10.72 -33.64 -14.61
CA VAL A 417 10.44 -33.17 -13.24
C VAL A 417 8.96 -32.75 -13.15
N ASN A 418 8.30 -33.07 -12.03
CA ASN A 418 6.91 -32.64 -11.80
C ASN A 418 6.79 -31.11 -11.76
N ARG A 419 5.87 -30.56 -12.56
CA ARG A 419 5.67 -29.12 -12.76
C ARG A 419 4.64 -28.44 -11.85
N ALA A 420 4.01 -29.18 -10.94
CA ALA A 420 2.95 -28.68 -10.04
C ALA A 420 1.79 -27.94 -10.75
N VAL A 421 1.58 -28.19 -12.06
CA VAL A 421 0.64 -27.46 -12.93
C VAL A 421 -0.83 -27.69 -12.61
N ASN A 422 -1.15 -28.71 -11.81
CA ASN A 422 -2.51 -29.08 -11.40
C ASN A 422 -2.65 -29.14 -9.87
N ASP A 423 -1.78 -28.46 -9.13
CA ASP A 423 -1.72 -28.54 -7.66
C ASP A 423 -1.34 -27.17 -7.04
N TYR A 424 -0.67 -27.13 -5.88
CA TYR A 424 -0.28 -25.91 -5.17
C TYR A 424 0.45 -24.86 -6.02
N GLY A 425 1.18 -25.25 -7.08
CA GLY A 425 1.75 -24.32 -8.06
C GLY A 425 0.68 -23.56 -8.84
N LEU A 426 -0.36 -24.27 -9.32
CA LEU A 426 -1.53 -23.67 -9.96
C LEU A 426 -2.32 -22.80 -8.99
N TYR A 427 -2.56 -23.27 -7.77
CA TYR A 427 -3.33 -22.49 -6.78
C TYR A 427 -2.60 -21.21 -6.39
N ALA A 428 -1.27 -21.24 -6.25
CA ALA A 428 -0.45 -20.06 -6.02
C ALA A 428 -0.57 -19.05 -7.15
N LYS A 429 -0.48 -19.52 -8.41
CA LYS A 429 -0.67 -18.68 -9.58
C LYS A 429 -2.07 -18.05 -9.61
N GLN A 430 -3.12 -18.86 -9.46
CA GLN A 430 -4.49 -18.38 -9.51
C GLN A 430 -4.78 -17.35 -8.43
N THR A 431 -4.28 -17.56 -7.21
CA THR A 431 -4.43 -16.57 -6.14
C THR A 431 -3.64 -15.30 -6.43
N ALA A 432 -2.44 -15.41 -7.00
CA ALA A 432 -1.68 -14.24 -7.43
C ALA A 432 -2.43 -13.45 -8.53
N ASP A 433 -2.99 -14.13 -9.53
CA ASP A 433 -3.82 -13.51 -10.58
C ASP A 433 -5.07 -12.83 -9.99
N GLN A 434 -5.82 -13.53 -9.14
CA GLN A 434 -7.04 -13.03 -8.46
C GLN A 434 -6.78 -11.84 -7.54
N THR A 435 -5.55 -11.66 -7.09
CA THR A 435 -5.17 -10.56 -6.19
C THR A 435 -4.32 -9.53 -6.88
N ASP A 436 -4.10 -9.61 -8.20
CA ASP A 436 -3.17 -8.74 -8.94
C ASP A 436 -1.79 -8.66 -8.26
N THR A 437 -1.21 -9.83 -8.02
CA THR A 437 0.06 -9.98 -7.33
C THR A 437 1.06 -10.61 -8.28
N PRO A 438 2.28 -10.06 -8.40
CA PRO A 438 3.33 -10.66 -9.21
C PRO A 438 3.55 -12.13 -8.84
N PHE A 439 3.64 -12.98 -9.86
CA PHE A 439 3.85 -14.42 -9.71
C PHE A 439 5.13 -14.85 -10.40
N ILE A 440 5.96 -15.63 -9.69
CA ILE A 440 7.13 -16.31 -10.24
C ILE A 440 6.80 -17.79 -10.30
N ASP A 441 6.80 -18.37 -11.50
CA ASP A 441 6.71 -19.81 -11.67
C ASP A 441 8.05 -20.49 -11.37
N LEU A 442 8.46 -20.40 -10.10
CA LEU A 442 9.74 -20.89 -9.62
C LEU A 442 9.88 -22.40 -9.81
N ASN A 443 8.79 -23.15 -9.67
CA ASN A 443 8.74 -24.57 -9.96
C ASN A 443 9.23 -24.85 -11.39
N ARG A 444 8.63 -24.16 -12.38
CA ARG A 444 8.98 -24.32 -13.78
C ARG A 444 10.43 -23.93 -14.06
N ILE A 445 10.87 -22.77 -13.56
CA ILE A 445 12.24 -22.26 -13.77
C ILE A 445 13.26 -23.29 -13.29
N ILE A 446 13.09 -23.83 -12.08
CA ILE A 446 14.01 -24.81 -11.50
C ILE A 446 13.92 -26.14 -12.26
N ALA A 447 12.71 -26.62 -12.53
CA ALA A 447 12.50 -27.90 -13.19
C ALA A 447 13.06 -27.93 -14.63
N ASP A 448 12.95 -26.83 -15.39
CA ASP A 448 13.59 -26.70 -16.71
C ASP A 448 15.11 -26.84 -16.59
N GLY A 449 15.69 -26.20 -15.58
CA GLY A 449 17.12 -26.27 -15.30
C GLY A 449 17.60 -27.65 -14.83
N TYR A 450 16.84 -28.32 -13.96
CA TYR A 450 17.11 -29.68 -13.52
C TYR A 450 17.10 -30.65 -14.71
N GLU A 451 16.11 -30.57 -15.59
CA GLU A 451 16.01 -31.44 -16.77
C GLU A 451 17.21 -31.28 -17.72
N VAL A 452 17.81 -30.09 -17.81
CA VAL A 452 19.06 -29.87 -18.58
C VAL A 452 20.26 -30.55 -17.93
N LEU A 453 20.36 -30.50 -16.60
CA LEU A 453 21.45 -31.13 -15.84
C LEU A 453 21.32 -32.66 -15.78
N GLY A 454 20.10 -33.17 -15.83
CA GLY A 454 19.78 -34.60 -15.78
C GLY A 454 19.59 -35.13 -14.35
N GLU A 455 18.74 -36.16 -14.24
CA GLU A 455 18.30 -36.75 -12.97
C GLU A 455 19.45 -37.19 -12.07
N ASP A 456 20.44 -37.90 -12.61
CA ASP A 456 21.58 -38.40 -11.83
C ASP A 456 22.44 -37.27 -11.25
N TYR A 457 22.63 -36.19 -12.01
CA TYR A 457 23.38 -35.02 -11.52
C TYR A 457 22.61 -34.35 -10.39
N VAL A 458 21.33 -34.07 -10.60
CA VAL A 458 20.46 -33.39 -9.62
C VAL A 458 20.37 -34.21 -8.33
N ARG A 459 20.12 -35.52 -8.43
CA ARG A 459 20.03 -36.40 -7.27
C ARG A 459 21.29 -36.38 -6.41
N ARG A 460 22.48 -36.41 -7.03
CA ARG A 460 23.76 -36.48 -6.31
C ARG A 460 24.26 -35.14 -5.78
N ASN A 461 23.97 -34.04 -6.50
CA ASN A 461 24.58 -32.75 -6.21
C ASN A 461 23.62 -31.76 -5.56
N PHE A 462 22.30 -31.94 -5.67
CA PHE A 462 21.32 -30.99 -5.12
C PHE A 462 20.47 -31.54 -3.99
N PHE A 463 20.45 -32.87 -3.80
CA PHE A 463 19.69 -33.55 -2.76
C PHE A 463 20.59 -34.57 -2.05
N ASN A 464 20.13 -35.06 -0.89
CA ASN A 464 20.73 -36.24 -0.27
C ASN A 464 19.91 -37.50 -0.62
N ASP A 465 20.44 -38.68 -0.30
CA ASP A 465 19.80 -39.96 -0.66
C ASP A 465 18.54 -40.29 0.14
N GLN A 466 18.22 -39.52 1.19
CA GLN A 466 17.13 -39.80 2.13
C GLN A 466 15.94 -38.83 1.98
N ASP A 467 16.14 -37.69 1.33
CA ASP A 467 15.18 -36.59 1.28
C ASP A 467 14.98 -36.07 -0.15
N HIS A 468 13.76 -36.21 -0.65
CA HIS A 468 13.38 -35.76 -1.98
C HIS A 468 12.79 -34.35 -2.01
N THR A 469 12.69 -33.65 -0.87
CA THR A 469 12.09 -32.32 -0.76
C THR A 469 13.15 -31.27 -0.43
N HIS A 470 14.03 -31.55 0.52
CA HIS A 470 15.02 -30.58 0.99
C HIS A 470 16.31 -30.69 0.20
N THR A 471 16.79 -29.55 -0.30
CA THR A 471 18.06 -29.47 -1.02
C THR A 471 19.24 -29.42 -0.07
N ILE A 472 20.39 -29.92 -0.52
CA ILE A 472 21.68 -29.58 0.09
C ILE A 472 22.14 -28.19 -0.34
N LYS A 473 23.29 -27.71 0.16
CA LYS A 473 23.77 -26.34 -0.05
C LYS A 473 23.80 -25.96 -1.54
N GLU A 474 24.39 -26.80 -2.38
CA GLU A 474 24.55 -26.56 -3.82
C GLU A 474 23.19 -26.43 -4.52
N GLY A 475 22.22 -27.27 -4.16
CA GLY A 475 20.84 -27.18 -4.67
C GLY A 475 20.12 -25.93 -4.20
N ALA A 476 20.31 -25.52 -2.95
CA ALA A 476 19.72 -24.30 -2.41
C ALA A 476 20.31 -23.03 -3.06
N VAL A 477 21.62 -23.01 -3.33
CA VAL A 477 22.29 -21.94 -4.11
C VAL A 477 21.74 -21.88 -5.53
N TYR A 478 21.57 -23.03 -6.19
CA TYR A 478 20.96 -23.11 -7.52
C TYR A 478 19.54 -22.52 -7.52
N ASN A 479 18.72 -22.92 -6.56
CA ASN A 479 17.35 -22.45 -6.42
C ASN A 479 17.28 -20.95 -6.10
N ALA A 480 18.22 -20.41 -5.30
CA ALA A 480 18.31 -18.97 -5.05
C ALA A 480 18.60 -18.18 -6.34
N ALA A 481 19.49 -18.68 -7.21
CA ALA A 481 19.73 -18.07 -8.52
C ALA A 481 18.48 -18.14 -9.43
N ALA A 482 17.72 -19.23 -9.37
CA ALA A 482 16.44 -19.36 -10.08
C ALA A 482 15.40 -18.33 -9.59
N VAL A 483 15.33 -18.04 -8.28
CA VAL A 483 14.49 -16.96 -7.73
C VAL A 483 14.89 -15.62 -8.31
N VAL A 484 16.19 -15.32 -8.37
CA VAL A 484 16.71 -14.06 -8.95
C VAL A 484 16.38 -13.94 -10.43
N ASN A 485 16.48 -15.03 -11.19
CA ASN A 485 16.06 -15.05 -12.60
C ASN A 485 14.54 -14.80 -12.74
N GLY A 486 13.74 -15.40 -11.85
CA GLY A 486 12.31 -15.13 -11.75
C GLY A 486 12.02 -13.65 -11.50
N LEU A 487 12.70 -13.03 -10.53
CA LEU A 487 12.55 -11.62 -10.21
C LEU A 487 12.92 -10.70 -11.38
N LYS A 488 13.98 -11.03 -12.13
CA LYS A 488 14.38 -10.29 -13.34
C LYS A 488 13.36 -10.39 -14.47
N SER A 489 12.54 -11.44 -14.50
CA SER A 489 11.51 -11.65 -15.52
C SER A 489 10.21 -10.87 -15.24
N LEU A 490 10.03 -10.36 -14.02
CA LEU A 490 8.86 -9.58 -13.65
C LEU A 490 8.91 -8.19 -14.32
N TYR A 491 7.96 -7.90 -15.18
CA TYR A 491 7.86 -6.61 -15.87
C TYR A 491 7.67 -5.46 -14.88
N ASN A 492 8.43 -4.38 -15.07
CA ASN A 492 8.38 -3.15 -14.24
C ASN A 492 8.49 -3.40 -12.73
N MET A 493 9.19 -4.46 -12.30
CA MET A 493 9.35 -4.77 -10.88
C MET A 493 10.49 -3.96 -10.24
N PRO A 494 10.24 -2.97 -9.36
CA PRO A 494 11.30 -2.13 -8.82
C PRO A 494 12.29 -2.90 -7.94
N LEU A 495 11.87 -4.02 -7.35
CA LEU A 495 12.75 -4.92 -6.58
C LEU A 495 13.98 -5.37 -7.38
N SER A 496 13.84 -5.54 -8.71
CA SER A 496 14.94 -5.97 -9.58
C SER A 496 16.09 -4.95 -9.64
N THR A 497 15.82 -3.67 -9.38
CA THR A 497 16.84 -2.60 -9.38
C THR A 497 17.81 -2.68 -8.19
N TYR A 498 17.46 -3.48 -7.17
CA TYR A 498 18.30 -3.72 -6.01
C TYR A 498 19.20 -4.95 -6.15
N LEU A 499 19.06 -5.72 -7.23
CA LEU A 499 19.96 -6.84 -7.51
C LEU A 499 21.38 -6.32 -7.79
N GLN A 500 22.39 -7.07 -7.37
CA GLN A 500 23.77 -6.80 -7.74
C GLN A 500 23.95 -7.11 -9.24
N ASN A 501 24.62 -6.20 -9.94
CA ASN A 501 25.10 -6.45 -11.29
C ASN A 501 26.32 -7.38 -11.22
N TYR A 502 26.10 -8.68 -11.13
CA TYR A 502 27.16 -9.63 -11.40
C TYR A 502 27.29 -9.78 -12.92
N SER A 503 28.35 -9.24 -13.50
CA SER A 503 28.97 -9.90 -14.65
C SER A 503 29.51 -11.22 -14.13
N ILE A 504 28.84 -12.31 -14.53
CA ILE A 504 29.38 -13.65 -14.30
C ILE A 504 30.61 -13.74 -15.21
N GLU A 505 31.81 -13.63 -14.63
CA GLU A 505 33.06 -14.03 -15.28
C GLU A 505 33.16 -15.55 -15.36
#